data_AF-A0A654LYH1-F1
#
_entry.id   AF-A0A654LYH1-F1
#
_cell.length_a   1.000
_cell.length_b   1.000
_cell.length_c   1.000
_cell.angle_alpha   90.00
_cell.angle_beta   90.00
_cell.angle_gamma   90.00
#
_symmetry.space_group_name_H-M   'P 1'
#
loop_
_entity.id
_entity.type
_entity.pdbx_description
1 polymer ?
#
loop_
_entity_poly.entity_id
_entity_poly.type
_entity_poly.pdbx_seq_one_letter_code
_entity_poly.pdbx_strand_id
1 'polypeptide(L)'
;MNSRKSNGVEKWVIFSDIEKAGELADQVALQLRNSNGNLRVVYYKLEEILINYRKNNVDVDLIMPAIYEVDFEFNKTSPDGRSVWIAYADALHEELCNTNGSLHKKVKFENNIKGASLVNHIIDQLNLPPSSALLIGPIAASILGLGVTAFCKHENKNCD
;
A
#
# COMPACT_ATOMS: atom_id res chain seq x y z
N MET A 1 41.47 -4.33 -28.24
CA MET A 1 41.33 -4.94 -26.90
C MET A 1 40.33 -4.09 -26.12
N ASN A 2 39.08 -4.54 -26.09
CA ASN A 2 37.99 -3.90 -25.34
C ASN A 2 37.99 -4.44 -23.92
N SER A 3 38.02 -3.56 -22.93
CA SER A 3 37.28 -3.78 -21.67
C SER A 3 37.15 -2.44 -20.94
N ARG A 4 36.02 -1.76 -21.16
CA ARG A 4 35.56 -0.68 -20.29
C ARG A 4 35.08 -1.32 -19.00
N LYS A 5 35.79 -1.06 -17.89
CA LYS A 5 35.31 -1.32 -16.53
C LYS A 5 34.04 -0.49 -16.31
N SER A 6 32.89 -1.17 -16.23
CA SER A 6 31.64 -0.60 -15.74
C SER A 6 31.43 -1.11 -14.31
N ASN A 7 32.14 -0.50 -13.35
CA ASN A 7 31.89 -0.66 -11.92
C ASN A 7 31.33 0.68 -11.43
N GLY A 8 30.02 0.77 -11.23
CA GLY A 8 29.43 2.04 -10.76
C GLY A 8 27.91 2.18 -10.89
N VAL A 9 27.17 1.13 -11.16
CA VAL A 9 25.73 1.12 -10.92
C VAL A 9 25.46 -0.09 -10.04
N GLU A 10 25.61 0.12 -8.73
CA GLU A 10 24.87 -0.69 -7.75
C GLU A 10 23.41 -0.55 -8.13
N LYS A 11 22.97 -1.58 -8.85
CA LYS A 11 21.61 -1.86 -9.24
C LYS A 11 20.86 -2.03 -7.92
N TRP A 12 20.34 -0.94 -7.37
CA TRP A 12 19.34 -0.97 -6.31
C TRP A 12 18.07 -1.61 -6.89
N VAL A 13 18.12 -2.94 -7.02
CA VAL A 13 17.17 -3.88 -6.44
C VAL A 13 15.71 -3.43 -6.61
N ILE A 14 15.14 -3.69 -7.78
CA ILE A 14 13.71 -3.93 -7.96
C ILE A 14 13.41 -5.30 -7.35
N PHE A 15 13.55 -5.46 -6.03
CA PHE A 15 13.03 -6.65 -5.36
C PHE A 15 11.77 -6.24 -4.60
N SER A 16 10.73 -7.04 -4.83
CA SER A 16 9.61 -7.15 -3.93
C SER A 16 10.09 -7.67 -2.59
N ASP A 17 10.47 -6.75 -1.72
CA ASP A 17 10.74 -7.11 -0.34
C ASP A 17 9.40 -7.09 0.41
N ILE A 18 8.56 -8.10 0.12
CA ILE A 18 7.24 -8.29 0.75
C ILE A 18 7.42 -8.42 2.27
N GLU A 19 8.52 -9.03 2.72
CA GLU A 19 8.88 -9.10 4.13
C GLU A 19 9.12 -7.70 4.70
N LYS A 20 9.99 -6.89 4.09
CA LYS A 20 10.20 -5.50 4.52
C LYS A 20 8.95 -4.63 4.45
N ALA A 21 8.13 -4.80 3.42
CA ALA A 21 6.84 -4.14 3.31
C ALA A 21 5.88 -4.59 4.43
N GLY A 22 5.94 -5.86 4.80
CA GLY A 22 5.20 -6.44 5.91
C GLY A 22 5.66 -5.91 7.26
N GLU A 23 6.97 -5.87 7.51
CA GLU A 23 7.55 -5.25 8.71
C GLU A 23 7.16 -3.79 8.82
N LEU A 24 7.19 -3.05 7.71
CA LEU A 24 6.70 -1.68 7.65
C LEU A 24 5.20 -1.60 7.98
N ALA A 25 4.39 -2.50 7.44
CA ALA A 25 2.96 -2.55 7.72
C ALA A 25 2.70 -2.77 9.22
N ASP A 26 3.40 -3.72 9.84
CA ASP A 26 3.27 -4.02 11.26
C ASP A 26 3.70 -2.83 12.15
N GLN A 27 4.80 -2.16 11.80
CA GLN A 27 5.29 -0.97 12.51
C GLN A 27 4.31 0.20 12.40
N VAL A 28 3.84 0.51 11.20
CA VAL A 28 2.90 1.62 10.95
C VAL A 28 1.54 1.31 11.58
N ALA A 29 1.09 0.06 11.58
CA ALA A 29 -0.15 -0.35 12.23
C ALA A 29 -0.09 -0.14 13.75
N LEU A 30 1.05 -0.44 14.38
CA LEU A 30 1.27 -0.16 15.79
C LEU A 30 1.20 1.35 16.07
N GLN A 31 1.85 2.18 15.25
CA GLN A 31 1.77 3.65 15.38
C GLN A 31 0.36 4.17 15.17
N LEU A 32 -0.40 3.60 14.23
CA LEU A 32 -1.78 3.94 13.96
C LEU A 32 -2.68 3.62 15.17
N ARG A 33 -2.51 2.45 15.78
CA ARG A 33 -3.21 2.08 17.03
C ARG A 33 -2.86 3.02 18.17
N ASN A 34 -1.57 3.32 18.36
CA ASN A 34 -1.09 4.22 19.41
C ASN A 34 -1.54 5.68 19.21
N SER A 35 -1.97 6.04 18.00
CA SER A 35 -2.51 7.37 17.67
C SER A 35 -4.04 7.39 17.59
N ASN A 36 -4.72 6.40 18.19
CA ASN A 36 -6.18 6.26 18.17
C ASN A 36 -6.77 6.25 16.74
N GLY A 37 -6.06 5.63 15.80
CA GLY A 37 -6.51 5.50 14.41
C GLY A 37 -6.29 6.74 13.55
N ASN A 38 -5.39 7.66 13.93
CA ASN A 38 -5.08 8.84 13.13
C ASN A 38 -4.32 8.47 11.84
N LEU A 39 -5.04 8.48 10.70
CA LEU A 39 -4.51 8.14 9.39
C LEU A 39 -3.37 9.05 8.89
N ARG A 40 -3.09 10.20 9.53
CA ARG A 40 -1.92 11.03 9.18
C ARG A 40 -0.61 10.24 9.22
N VAL A 41 -0.49 9.28 10.15
CA VAL A 41 0.69 8.40 10.23
C VAL A 41 0.88 7.61 8.94
N VAL A 42 -0.21 7.09 8.38
CA VAL A 42 -0.20 6.34 7.12
C VAL A 42 0.11 7.27 5.96
N TYR A 43 -0.57 8.42 5.87
CA TYR A 43 -0.37 9.38 4.78
C TYR A 43 1.07 9.87 4.72
N TYR A 44 1.68 10.20 5.86
CA TYR A 44 3.07 10.64 5.89
C TYR A 44 4.04 9.54 5.49
N LYS A 45 3.76 8.28 5.84
CA LYS A 45 4.61 7.17 5.40
C LYS A 45 4.51 6.93 3.89
N LEU A 46 3.31 7.01 3.32
CA LEU A 46 3.11 6.95 1.87
C LEU A 46 3.86 8.10 1.17
N GLU A 47 3.75 9.33 1.70
CA GLU A 47 4.47 10.49 1.15
C GLU A 47 5.99 10.28 1.17
N GLU A 48 6.54 9.74 2.27
CA GLU A 48 7.97 9.43 2.39
C GLU A 48 8.43 8.44 1.29
N ILE A 49 7.64 7.40 1.03
CA ILE A 49 7.92 6.41 -0.02
C ILE A 49 7.88 7.07 -1.40
N LEU A 50 6.85 7.87 -1.69
CA LEU A 50 6.71 8.58 -2.97
C LEU A 50 7.86 9.57 -3.19
N ILE A 51 8.29 10.31 -2.16
CA ILE A 51 9.47 11.16 -2.21
C ILE A 51 10.72 10.33 -2.54
N ASN A 52 10.88 9.16 -1.92
CA ASN A 52 12.03 8.29 -2.18
C ASN A 52 12.01 7.75 -3.61
N TYR A 53 10.86 7.36 -4.16
CA TYR A 53 10.76 6.96 -5.56
C TYR A 53 11.13 8.10 -6.52
N ARG A 54 10.59 9.30 -6.30
CA ARG A 54 10.93 10.50 -7.09
C ARG A 54 12.43 10.80 -7.05
N LYS A 55 13.05 10.75 -5.87
CA LYS A 55 14.50 10.98 -5.71
C LYS A 55 15.36 9.95 -6.45
N ASN A 56 14.86 8.73 -6.63
CA ASN A 56 15.57 7.64 -7.28
C ASN A 56 15.16 7.46 -8.75
N ASN A 57 14.43 8.43 -9.34
CA ASN A 57 13.90 8.36 -10.71
C ASN A 57 13.09 7.08 -10.98
N VAL A 58 12.40 6.57 -9.95
CA VAL A 58 11.51 5.43 -10.11
C VAL A 58 10.16 5.95 -10.57
N ASP A 59 9.72 5.45 -11.72
CA ASP A 59 8.44 5.80 -12.29
C ASP A 59 7.31 5.18 -11.45
N VAL A 60 6.45 6.03 -10.89
CA VAL A 60 5.33 5.62 -10.04
C VAL A 60 4.30 4.86 -10.88
N ASP A 61 4.22 5.11 -12.18
CA ASP A 61 3.29 4.46 -13.10
C ASP A 61 3.62 2.98 -13.27
N LEU A 62 4.91 2.62 -13.15
CA LEU A 62 5.38 1.24 -13.19
C LEU A 62 5.12 0.48 -11.88
N ILE A 63 4.79 1.20 -10.81
CA ILE A 63 4.55 0.64 -9.48
C ILE A 63 3.06 0.65 -9.15
N MET A 64 2.28 1.54 -9.76
CA MET A 64 0.88 1.68 -9.41
C MET A 64 -0.03 1.75 -10.65
N PRO A 65 -0.06 0.71 -11.49
CA PRO A 65 -0.86 0.75 -12.72
C PRO A 65 -2.36 0.92 -12.43
N ALA A 66 -2.86 0.36 -11.32
CA ALA A 66 -4.28 0.39 -10.96
C ALA A 66 -4.82 1.77 -10.53
N ILE A 67 -3.96 2.70 -10.10
CA ILE A 67 -4.39 4.04 -9.65
C ILE A 67 -4.96 4.84 -10.82
N TYR A 68 -4.52 4.58 -12.05
CA TYR A 68 -4.91 5.36 -13.22
C TYR A 68 -6.22 4.88 -13.88
N GLU A 69 -6.72 3.69 -13.53
CA GLU A 69 -8.06 3.25 -13.92
C GLU A 69 -9.16 3.85 -13.02
N VAL A 70 -8.80 4.27 -11.80
CA VAL A 70 -9.63 5.08 -10.92
C VAL A 70 -9.45 6.53 -11.36
N ASP A 71 -10.51 7.18 -11.84
CA ASP A 71 -10.42 8.49 -12.50
C ASP A 71 -10.06 9.61 -11.50
N PHE A 72 -8.77 9.77 -11.21
CA PHE A 72 -8.27 10.84 -10.36
C PHE A 72 -8.25 12.15 -11.16
N GLU A 73 -9.33 12.91 -11.15
CA GLU A 73 -9.29 14.31 -11.64
C GLU A 73 -8.33 15.19 -10.81
N PHE A 74 -7.88 14.73 -9.62
CA PHE A 74 -7.25 15.60 -8.62
C PHE A 74 -5.73 15.57 -8.47
N ASN A 75 -4.96 14.62 -9.04
CA ASN A 75 -3.48 14.73 -9.03
C ASN A 75 -2.72 13.72 -9.93
N LYS A 76 -3.19 13.48 -11.16
CA LYS A 76 -2.57 12.52 -12.12
C LYS A 76 -1.06 12.75 -12.35
N THR A 77 -0.53 13.95 -12.11
CA THR A 77 0.88 14.28 -12.37
C THR A 77 1.80 14.18 -11.16
N SER A 78 1.29 14.19 -9.92
CA SER A 78 2.12 14.02 -8.72
C SER A 78 1.26 13.58 -7.53
N PRO A 79 1.03 12.25 -7.37
CA PRO A 79 0.26 11.78 -6.24
C PRO A 79 0.95 12.13 -4.92
N ASP A 80 0.15 12.49 -3.92
CA ASP A 80 0.56 12.63 -2.52
C ASP A 80 0.09 11.41 -1.69
N GLY A 81 0.63 11.25 -0.50
CA GLY A 81 0.33 10.10 0.35
C GLY A 81 -1.16 9.94 0.71
N ARG A 82 -1.95 11.03 0.74
CA ARG A 82 -3.39 10.95 1.01
C ARG A 82 -4.14 10.46 -0.24
N SER A 83 -3.83 11.01 -1.40
CA SER A 83 -4.47 10.62 -2.68
C SER A 83 -4.23 9.14 -2.99
N VAL A 84 -3.01 8.63 -2.75
CA VAL A 84 -2.71 7.20 -2.88
C VAL A 84 -3.54 6.35 -1.92
N TRP A 85 -3.65 6.77 -0.65
CA TRP A 85 -4.46 6.03 0.30
C TRP A 85 -5.93 5.95 -0.12
N ILE A 86 -6.49 7.06 -0.60
CA ILE A 86 -7.88 7.13 -1.11
C ILE A 86 -8.06 6.14 -2.26
N ALA A 87 -7.14 6.12 -3.23
CA ALA A 87 -7.19 5.19 -4.36
C ALA A 87 -7.29 3.73 -3.93
N TYR A 88 -6.44 3.32 -3.00
CA TYR A 88 -6.46 1.95 -2.50
C TYR A 88 -7.65 1.68 -1.59
N ALA A 89 -8.11 2.68 -0.83
CA ALA A 89 -9.30 2.55 -0.01
C ALA A 89 -10.54 2.27 -0.89
N ASP A 90 -10.68 2.96 -2.02
CA ASP A 90 -11.76 2.73 -2.99
C ASP A 90 -11.62 1.36 -3.65
N ALA A 91 -10.42 1.02 -4.14
CA ALA A 91 -10.16 -0.26 -4.82
C ALA A 91 -10.36 -1.49 -3.90
N LEU A 92 -10.11 -1.34 -2.59
CA LEU A 92 -10.23 -2.42 -1.60
C LEU A 92 -11.54 -2.35 -0.79
N HIS A 93 -12.39 -1.34 -1.03
CA HIS A 93 -13.60 -1.11 -0.24
C HIS A 93 -14.51 -2.35 -0.23
N GLU A 94 -14.91 -2.83 -1.41
CA GLU A 94 -15.79 -4.00 -1.55
C GLU A 94 -15.19 -5.24 -0.90
N GLU A 95 -13.90 -5.52 -1.13
CA GLU A 95 -13.22 -6.69 -0.58
C GLU A 95 -13.10 -6.70 0.94
N LEU A 96 -12.98 -5.52 1.55
CA LEU A 96 -12.82 -5.39 3.00
C LEU A 96 -14.17 -5.22 3.72
N CYS A 97 -15.12 -4.52 3.12
CA CYS A 97 -16.38 -4.15 3.76
C CYS A 97 -17.49 -5.16 3.54
N ASN A 98 -17.47 -5.88 2.41
CA ASN A 98 -18.38 -7.00 2.19
C ASN A 98 -17.97 -8.19 3.05
N THR A 99 -18.90 -8.74 3.84
CA THR A 99 -18.66 -9.93 4.68
C THR A 99 -18.23 -11.17 3.89
N ASN A 100 -18.55 -11.21 2.58
CA ASN A 100 -18.12 -12.27 1.68
C ASN A 100 -16.76 -12.02 1.02
N GLY A 101 -16.22 -10.80 1.12
CA GLY A 101 -14.94 -10.40 0.54
C GLY A 101 -13.78 -11.21 1.09
N SER A 102 -12.79 -11.49 0.24
CA SER A 102 -11.64 -12.32 0.60
C SER A 102 -10.82 -11.66 1.72
N LEU A 103 -10.63 -10.35 1.59
CA LEU A 103 -9.88 -9.53 2.53
C LEU A 103 -10.63 -9.38 3.86
N HIS A 104 -11.95 -9.18 3.82
CA HIS A 104 -12.80 -9.19 5.03
C HIS A 104 -12.62 -10.49 5.82
N LYS A 105 -12.77 -11.65 5.15
CA LYS A 105 -12.65 -12.96 5.79
C LYS A 105 -11.26 -13.16 6.39
N LYS A 106 -10.21 -12.81 5.65
CA LYS A 106 -8.84 -12.84 6.14
C LYS A 106 -8.71 -12.02 7.43
N VAL A 107 -9.10 -10.75 7.40
CA VAL A 107 -9.00 -9.80 8.52
C VAL A 107 -9.85 -10.20 9.73
N LYS A 108 -11.05 -10.74 9.50
CA LYS A 108 -12.01 -11.06 10.57
C LYS A 108 -11.73 -12.38 11.26
N PHE A 109 -11.26 -13.39 10.54
CA PHE A 109 -11.16 -14.77 11.04
C PHE A 109 -9.73 -15.22 11.34
N GLU A 110 -8.70 -14.58 10.80
CA GLU A 110 -7.32 -14.89 11.15
C GLU A 110 -6.88 -14.09 12.39
N ASN A 111 -6.66 -14.79 13.51
CA ASN A 111 -6.34 -14.15 14.80
C ASN A 111 -4.98 -13.44 14.86
N ASN A 112 -4.05 -13.71 13.93
CA ASN A 112 -2.68 -13.17 13.93
C ASN A 112 -2.15 -12.95 12.51
N ILE A 113 -2.78 -12.03 11.78
CA ILE A 113 -2.32 -11.68 10.43
C ILE A 113 -1.02 -10.91 10.53
N LYS A 114 0.01 -11.40 9.85
CA LYS A 114 1.28 -10.71 9.69
C LYS A 114 1.22 -9.72 8.53
N GLY A 115 1.93 -8.60 8.63
CA GLY A 115 2.03 -7.61 7.57
C GLY A 115 2.39 -8.19 6.20
N ALA A 116 3.39 -9.06 6.13
CA ALA A 116 3.84 -9.64 4.85
C ALA A 116 2.73 -10.47 4.17
N SER A 117 1.97 -11.25 4.94
CA SER A 117 0.84 -12.03 4.41
C SER A 117 -0.27 -11.12 3.88
N LEU A 118 -0.54 -10.00 4.56
CA LEU A 118 -1.56 -9.07 4.13
C LEU A 118 -1.12 -8.25 2.91
N VAL A 119 0.13 -7.81 2.88
CA VAL A 119 0.73 -7.12 1.72
C VAL A 119 0.65 -8.02 0.48
N ASN A 120 1.06 -9.28 0.60
CA ASN A 120 0.98 -10.23 -0.50
C ASN A 120 -0.46 -10.42 -0.98
N HIS A 121 -1.41 -10.58 -0.05
CA HIS A 121 -2.83 -10.71 -0.39
C HIS A 121 -3.37 -9.50 -1.17
N ILE A 122 -3.02 -8.27 -0.78
CA ILE A 122 -3.45 -7.06 -1.48
C ILE A 122 -2.81 -6.96 -2.87
N ILE A 123 -1.53 -7.29 -3.00
CA ILE A 123 -0.83 -7.31 -4.29
C ILE A 123 -1.51 -8.29 -5.24
N ASP A 124 -1.77 -9.52 -4.78
CA ASP A 124 -2.41 -10.56 -5.58
C ASP A 124 -3.83 -10.15 -5.98
N GLN A 125 -4.61 -9.61 -5.03
CA GLN A 125 -5.99 -9.21 -5.26
C GLN A 125 -6.12 -8.07 -6.29
N LEU A 126 -5.20 -7.11 -6.26
CA LEU A 126 -5.19 -5.98 -7.17
C LEU A 126 -4.33 -6.24 -8.42
N ASN A 127 -3.80 -7.46 -8.58
CA ASN A 127 -2.92 -7.86 -9.68
C ASN A 127 -1.75 -6.87 -9.88
N LEU A 128 -1.13 -6.42 -8.78
CA LEU A 128 -0.09 -5.41 -8.79
C LEU A 128 1.28 -6.03 -9.07
N PRO A 129 2.20 -5.26 -9.68
CA PRO A 129 3.57 -5.73 -9.82
C PRO A 129 4.22 -5.85 -8.42
N PRO A 130 5.12 -6.82 -8.21
CA PRO A 130 5.78 -7.00 -6.91
C PRO A 130 6.59 -5.78 -6.42
N SER A 131 6.98 -4.87 -7.33
CA SER A 131 7.59 -3.57 -7.02
C SER A 131 6.72 -2.65 -6.17
N SER A 132 5.41 -2.90 -6.11
CA SER A 132 4.42 -2.14 -5.32
C SER A 132 4.49 -2.40 -3.82
N ALA A 133 5.20 -3.45 -3.40
CA ALA A 133 5.14 -3.96 -2.03
C ALA A 133 5.34 -2.87 -0.96
N LEU A 134 6.39 -2.06 -1.10
CA LEU A 134 6.67 -1.01 -0.10
C LEU A 134 5.55 0.00 0.03
N LEU A 135 4.89 0.34 -1.08
CA LEU A 135 3.77 1.26 -1.10
C LEU A 135 2.47 0.63 -0.56
N ILE A 136 2.30 -0.68 -0.76
CA ILE A 136 1.20 -1.45 -0.16
C ILE A 136 1.38 -1.62 1.36
N GLY A 137 2.62 -1.59 1.88
CA GLY A 137 2.88 -1.70 3.32
C GLY A 137 2.01 -0.76 4.19
N PRO A 138 2.02 0.57 3.98
CA PRO A 138 1.16 1.49 4.72
C PRO A 138 -0.36 1.30 4.47
N ILE A 139 -0.77 0.78 3.31
CA ILE A 139 -2.17 0.43 3.03
C ILE A 139 -2.58 -0.75 3.91
N ALA A 140 -1.78 -1.83 3.92
CA ALA A 140 -1.94 -2.98 4.80
C ALA A 140 -1.93 -2.56 6.29
N ALA A 141 -1.10 -1.58 6.65
CA ALA A 141 -1.05 -1.03 8.00
C ALA A 141 -2.39 -0.42 8.46
N SER A 142 -3.13 0.20 7.54
CA SER A 142 -4.47 0.74 7.82
C SER A 142 -5.43 -0.36 8.24
N ILE A 143 -5.39 -1.48 7.51
CA ILE A 143 -6.22 -2.67 7.78
C ILE A 143 -5.79 -3.35 9.09
N LEU A 144 -4.48 -3.54 9.32
CA LEU A 144 -3.99 -4.12 10.57
C LEU A 144 -4.28 -3.26 11.80
N GLY A 145 -4.26 -1.93 11.63
CA GLY A 145 -4.49 -0.98 12.71
C GLY A 145 -5.97 -0.78 13.04
N LEU A 146 -6.84 -0.81 12.03
CA LEU A 146 -8.27 -0.45 12.15
C LEU A 146 -9.23 -1.64 11.90
N GLY A 147 -8.70 -2.80 11.53
CA GLY A 147 -9.47 -3.99 11.15
C GLY A 147 -10.29 -3.78 9.88
N VAL A 148 -11.39 -4.54 9.76
CA VAL A 148 -12.30 -4.49 8.61
C VAL A 148 -12.87 -3.10 8.35
N THR A 149 -12.89 -2.21 9.35
CA THR A 149 -13.46 -0.86 9.20
C THR A 149 -12.54 0.15 8.52
N ALA A 150 -11.30 -0.23 8.19
CA ALA A 150 -10.27 0.69 7.70
C ALA A 150 -10.71 1.54 6.50
N PHE A 151 -11.50 0.96 5.58
CA PHE A 151 -11.95 1.62 4.35
C PHE A 151 -13.49 1.75 4.24
N CYS A 152 -14.23 1.24 5.21
CA CYS A 152 -15.70 1.17 5.15
C CYS A 152 -16.41 2.49 5.40
N LYS A 153 -15.75 3.44 6.08
CA LYS A 153 -16.30 4.79 6.28
C LYS A 153 -15.88 5.77 5.20
N HIS A 154 -15.14 5.30 4.19
CA HIS A 154 -14.60 6.19 3.16
C HIS A 154 -15.65 6.60 2.13
N GLU A 155 -16.54 5.68 1.76
CA GLU A 155 -17.79 6.00 1.09
C GLU A 155 -18.89 6.18 2.13
N ASN A 156 -19.69 7.23 1.99
CA ASN A 156 -20.89 7.48 2.79
C ASN A 156 -22.06 6.55 2.34
N LYS A 157 -21.75 5.29 2.02
CA LYS A 157 -22.72 4.24 1.68
C LYS A 157 -22.73 3.24 2.81
N ASN A 158 -23.91 2.98 3.34
CA ASN A 158 -24.15 2.12 4.49
C ASN A 158 -23.39 0.79 4.35
N CYS A 159 -22.40 0.58 5.20
CA CYS A 159 -21.90 -0.75 5.48
C CYS A 159 -22.87 -1.39 6.47
N ASP A 160 -23.73 -2.27 5.96
CA ASP A 160 -24.62 -3.13 6.77
C ASP A 160 -23.82 -4.27 7.42
#